data_AF-A0A830HLI7-F1
#
_entry.id   AF-A0A830HLI7-F1
#
_cell.length_a   1.000
_cell.length_b   1.000
_cell.length_c   1.000
_cell.angle_alpha   90.00
_cell.angle_beta   90.00
_cell.angle_gamma   90.00
#
_symmetry.space_group_name_H-M   'P 1'
#
loop_
_entity.id
_entity.type
_entity.pdbx_description
1 polymer ?
#
loop_
_entity_poly.entity_id
_entity_poly.type
_entity_poly.pdbx_seq_one_letter_code
_entity_poly.pdbx_strand_id
1 'polypeptide(L)'
;MSAPPPPPPSAQPPAGLPAQQQHAGGASAQQQQQQQQPQTNDSLFAKDLRLMMYGFGDSKHPLDATVSLVEDIVVEYITDLVHRAAHLARKRGARMSREDVMHVLRRDPRKYGRALHLLQTQSEQNDALRSDQKYLAQGVTRK
;
A
#
# COMPACT_ATOMS: atom_id res chain seq x y z
N MET A 1 25.51 -49.73 28.60
CA MET A 1 24.17 -49.12 28.80
C MET A 1 24.41 -47.63 29.00
N SER A 2 24.27 -46.82 27.95
CA SER A 2 24.60 -45.39 27.97
C SER A 2 23.41 -44.56 28.43
N ALA A 3 23.60 -43.74 29.46
CA ALA A 3 22.69 -42.67 29.85
C ALA A 3 23.27 -41.32 29.37
N PRO A 4 22.48 -40.43 28.74
CA PRO A 4 22.95 -39.13 28.29
C PRO A 4 23.08 -38.11 29.44
N PRO A 5 24.03 -37.17 29.36
CA PRO A 5 24.27 -36.13 30.37
C PRO A 5 23.21 -35.00 30.37
N PRO A 6 23.06 -34.29 31.51
CA PRO A 6 22.04 -33.25 31.71
C PRO A 6 22.33 -31.91 31.02
N PRO A 7 21.30 -31.06 30.80
CA PRO A 7 21.44 -29.75 30.12
C PRO A 7 22.10 -28.67 30.98
N PRO A 8 22.74 -27.64 30.37
CA PRO A 8 23.41 -26.55 31.08
C PRO A 8 22.43 -25.50 31.68
N PRO A 9 22.82 -24.81 32.77
CA PRO A 9 21.96 -23.90 33.53
C PRO A 9 21.80 -22.51 32.89
N SER A 10 20.60 -21.95 33.04
CA SER A 10 20.15 -20.63 32.60
C SER A 10 20.92 -19.48 33.29
N ALA A 11 21.38 -18.50 32.50
CA ALA A 11 22.03 -17.29 33.00
C ALA A 11 20.99 -16.30 33.59
N GLN A 12 21.14 -16.00 34.88
CA GLN A 12 20.47 -14.87 35.55
C GLN A 12 21.34 -13.61 35.45
N PRO A 13 20.77 -12.39 35.41
CA PRO A 13 21.52 -11.14 35.43
C PRO A 13 21.93 -10.73 36.86
N PRO A 14 23.10 -10.12 37.08
CA PRO A 14 23.50 -9.66 38.41
C PRO A 14 22.89 -8.29 38.76
N ALA A 15 22.32 -8.21 39.96
CA ALA A 15 21.90 -6.98 40.62
C ALA A 15 23.08 -6.30 41.34
N GLY A 16 23.14 -4.97 41.27
CA GLY A 16 24.10 -4.15 42.04
C GLY A 16 23.59 -2.73 42.26
N LEU A 17 23.52 -2.33 43.54
CA LEU A 17 23.23 -0.99 44.07
C LEU A 17 24.55 -0.29 44.54
N PRO A 18 24.56 1.03 44.83
CA PRO A 18 25.67 1.94 44.46
C PRO A 18 26.60 2.38 45.61
N ALA A 19 27.79 2.88 45.27
CA ALA A 19 28.69 3.63 46.18
C ALA A 19 29.48 4.74 45.43
N GLN A 20 29.87 5.79 46.17
CA GLN A 20 30.21 7.17 45.76
C GLN A 20 31.53 7.43 44.98
N GLN A 21 31.42 8.30 43.95
CA GLN A 21 32.16 9.54 43.60
C GLN A 21 33.72 9.70 43.72
N GLN A 22 34.41 9.98 42.59
CA GLN A 22 35.06 11.27 42.20
C GLN A 22 36.25 11.16 41.18
N HIS A 23 36.29 12.15 40.26
CA HIS A 23 37.40 12.72 39.47
C HIS A 23 37.76 12.29 38.01
N ALA A 24 37.65 13.33 37.16
CA ALA A 24 38.55 13.79 36.09
C ALA A 24 38.56 13.09 34.70
N GLY A 25 37.92 13.78 33.74
CA GLY A 25 38.55 14.24 32.49
C GLY A 25 39.06 13.21 31.47
N GLY A 26 38.36 13.09 30.34
CA GLY A 26 38.92 12.47 29.13
C GLY A 26 37.85 12.10 28.11
N ALA A 27 37.78 12.85 27.02
CA ALA A 27 36.85 12.64 25.92
C ALA A 27 37.07 11.28 25.22
N SER A 28 35.98 10.56 24.95
CA SER A 28 35.91 9.59 23.85
C SER A 28 34.48 9.55 23.35
N ALA A 29 34.30 10.13 22.16
CA ALA A 29 33.06 10.13 21.41
C ALA A 29 32.66 8.70 21.04
N GLN A 30 31.56 8.20 21.62
CA GLN A 30 30.78 7.16 21.00
C GLN A 30 29.60 7.81 20.31
N GLN A 31 29.80 8.09 19.02
CA GLN A 31 28.70 8.30 18.07
C GLN A 31 27.81 7.04 18.13
N GLN A 32 26.66 7.15 18.78
CA GLN A 32 25.54 6.26 18.48
C GLN A 32 25.09 6.61 17.06
N GLN A 33 25.60 5.86 16.08
CA GLN A 33 24.93 5.74 14.80
C GLN A 33 23.59 5.08 15.07
N GLN A 34 22.54 5.91 15.20
CA GLN A 34 21.19 5.47 14.91
C GLN A 34 21.19 4.98 13.46
N GLN A 35 21.32 3.67 13.28
CA GLN A 35 20.88 3.01 12.07
C GLN A 35 19.39 3.29 11.99
N GLN A 36 19.02 4.33 11.25
CA GLN A 36 17.68 4.47 10.72
C GLN A 36 17.46 3.21 9.89
N GLN A 37 16.73 2.24 10.44
CA GLN A 37 16.17 1.17 9.64
C GLN A 37 15.46 1.86 8.46
N PRO A 38 15.80 1.50 7.21
CA PRO A 38 15.06 2.02 6.08
C PRO A 38 13.60 1.72 6.35
N GLN A 39 12.75 2.75 6.33
CA GLN A 39 11.30 2.59 6.34
C GLN A 39 11.01 1.55 5.26
N THR A 40 10.72 0.31 5.65
CA THR A 40 10.29 -0.70 4.70
C THR A 40 9.02 -0.13 4.15
N ASN A 41 9.04 0.29 2.88
CA ASN A 41 7.84 0.74 2.20
C ASN A 41 6.81 -0.37 2.41
N ASP A 42 5.86 -0.14 3.31
CA ASP A 42 4.79 -1.09 3.55
C ASP A 42 4.11 -1.26 2.20
N SER A 43 4.29 -2.46 1.62
CA SER A 43 3.78 -2.78 0.28
C SER A 43 2.31 -2.36 0.21
N LEU A 44 2.03 -1.40 -0.67
CA LEU A 44 0.74 -0.73 -0.78
C LEU A 44 -0.32 -1.71 -1.30
N PHE A 45 0.10 -2.63 -2.17
CA PHE A 45 -0.80 -3.51 -2.92
C PHE A 45 -0.58 -5.00 -2.69
N ALA A 46 0.39 -5.44 -1.85
CA ALA A 46 0.71 -6.87 -1.71
C ALA A 46 -0.51 -7.78 -1.47
N LYS A 47 -1.45 -7.37 -0.62
CA LYS A 47 -2.62 -8.19 -0.29
C LYS A 47 -3.55 -8.35 -1.48
N ASP A 48 -3.91 -7.26 -2.12
CA ASP A 48 -4.82 -7.25 -3.28
C ASP A 48 -4.16 -7.88 -4.50
N LEU A 49 -2.85 -7.67 -4.67
CA LEU A 49 -2.10 -8.19 -5.80
C LEU A 49 -2.01 -9.71 -5.75
N ARG A 50 -1.84 -10.33 -4.58
CA ARG A 50 -1.89 -11.79 -4.43
C ARG A 50 -3.25 -12.37 -4.86
N LEU A 51 -4.35 -11.72 -4.47
CA LEU A 51 -5.69 -12.13 -4.88
C LEU A 51 -5.90 -11.97 -6.39
N MET A 52 -5.41 -10.86 -6.96
CA MET A 52 -5.48 -10.64 -8.40
C MET A 52 -4.64 -11.66 -9.18
N MET A 53 -3.40 -11.94 -8.75
CA MET A 53 -2.53 -12.92 -9.38
C MET A 53 -3.19 -14.30 -9.43
N TYR A 54 -3.78 -14.75 -8.30
CA TYR A 54 -4.58 -15.97 -8.29
C TYR A 54 -5.79 -15.90 -9.24
N GLY A 55 -6.51 -14.77 -9.27
CA GLY A 55 -7.62 -14.54 -10.19
C GLY A 55 -7.24 -14.56 -11.68
N PHE A 56 -5.98 -14.26 -12.01
CA PHE A 56 -5.41 -14.37 -13.36
C PHE A 56 -4.77 -15.75 -13.64
N GLY A 57 -4.86 -16.70 -12.71
CA GLY A 57 -4.41 -18.08 -12.88
C GLY A 57 -3.04 -18.41 -12.30
N ASP A 58 -2.45 -17.53 -11.50
CA ASP A 58 -1.23 -17.82 -10.74
C ASP A 58 -1.52 -18.69 -9.49
N SER A 59 -0.48 -19.05 -8.74
CA SER A 59 -0.57 -19.78 -7.48
C SER A 59 -1.39 -19.03 -6.43
N LYS A 60 -2.11 -19.79 -5.59
CA LYS A 60 -2.78 -19.29 -4.38
C LYS A 60 -1.81 -18.63 -3.39
N HIS A 61 -0.55 -19.07 -3.41
CA HIS A 61 0.53 -18.54 -2.59
C HIS A 61 1.70 -18.16 -3.51
N PRO A 62 1.62 -17.02 -4.22
CA PRO A 62 2.71 -16.58 -5.09
C PRO A 62 3.92 -16.16 -4.26
N LEU A 63 5.11 -16.26 -4.84
CA LEU A 63 6.36 -15.87 -4.19
C LEU A 63 6.36 -14.37 -3.86
N ASP A 64 6.87 -14.01 -2.69
CA ASP A 64 6.93 -12.61 -2.25
C ASP A 64 7.74 -11.73 -3.20
N ALA A 65 8.82 -12.27 -3.76
CA ALA A 65 9.62 -11.58 -4.77
C ALA A 65 8.82 -11.27 -6.04
N THR A 66 7.94 -12.18 -6.49
CA THR A 66 7.07 -11.95 -7.65
C THR A 66 6.03 -10.88 -7.35
N VAL A 67 5.40 -10.93 -6.16
CA VAL A 67 4.43 -9.92 -5.73
C VAL A 67 5.09 -8.54 -5.70
N SER A 68 6.28 -8.43 -5.11
CA SER A 68 7.05 -7.18 -5.06
C SER A 68 7.37 -6.65 -6.46
N LEU A 69 7.85 -7.51 -7.37
CA LEU A 69 8.17 -7.10 -8.73
C LEU A 69 6.93 -6.63 -9.49
N VAL A 70 5.81 -7.34 -9.37
CA VAL A 70 4.56 -6.93 -10.03
C VAL A 70 4.04 -5.63 -9.44
N GLU A 71 4.20 -5.40 -8.13
CA GLU A 71 3.88 -4.13 -7.51
C GLU A 71 4.70 -2.98 -8.12
N ASP A 72 6.02 -3.15 -8.26
CA ASP A 72 6.89 -2.14 -8.87
C ASP A 72 6.42 -1.80 -10.30
N ILE A 73 6.14 -2.82 -11.12
CA ILE A 73 5.64 -2.65 -12.49
C ILE A 73 4.30 -1.90 -12.52
N VAL A 74 3.39 -2.21 -11.59
CA VAL A 74 2.07 -1.57 -11.50
C VAL A 74 2.20 -0.11 -11.07
N VAL A 75 3.03 0.17 -10.07
CA VAL A 75 3.30 1.53 -9.58
C VAL A 75 3.91 2.37 -10.70
N GLU A 76 4.90 1.85 -11.43
CA GLU A 76 5.49 2.52 -12.58
C GLU A 76 4.43 2.82 -13.65
N TYR A 77 3.62 1.83 -14.03
CA TYR A 77 2.57 2.01 -15.05
C TYR A 77 1.54 3.08 -14.66
N ILE A 78 1.05 3.07 -13.41
CA ILE A 78 0.07 4.03 -12.92
C ILE A 78 0.69 5.44 -12.89
N THR A 79 1.93 5.54 -12.40
CA THR A 79 2.67 6.81 -12.33
C THR A 79 2.79 7.45 -13.71
N ASP A 80 3.21 6.67 -14.71
CA ASP A 80 3.32 7.08 -16.10
C ASP A 80 1.98 7.51 -16.71
N LEU A 81 0.93 6.73 -16.44
CA LEU A 81 -0.41 7.02 -16.94
C LEU A 81 -0.94 8.34 -16.36
N VAL A 82 -0.76 8.57 -15.07
CA VAL A 82 -1.17 9.80 -14.39
C VAL A 82 -0.34 10.99 -14.85
N HIS A 83 0.97 10.84 -15.04
CA HIS A 83 1.81 11.91 -15.61
C HIS A 83 1.35 12.34 -17.00
N ARG A 84 1.00 11.39 -17.88
CA ARG A 84 0.44 11.70 -19.20
C ARG A 84 -0.90 12.43 -19.10
N ALA A 85 -1.79 11.99 -18.21
CA ALA A 85 -3.08 12.64 -18.01
C ALA A 85 -2.93 14.06 -17.43
N ALA A 86 -2.06 14.23 -16.43
CA ALA A 86 -1.73 15.52 -15.85
C ALA A 86 -1.13 16.49 -16.86
N HIS A 87 -0.30 15.99 -17.81
CA HIS A 87 0.23 16.81 -18.90
C HIS A 87 -0.88 17.38 -19.79
N LEU A 88 -1.89 16.57 -20.12
CA LEU A 88 -3.06 17.04 -20.89
C LEU A 88 -3.85 18.11 -20.12
N ALA A 89 -4.08 17.88 -18.83
CA ALA A 89 -4.76 18.83 -17.96
C ALA A 89 -4.02 20.18 -17.86
N ARG A 90 -2.69 20.13 -17.70
CA ARG A 90 -1.82 21.32 -17.68
C ARG A 90 -1.86 22.08 -19.00
N LYS A 91 -1.83 21.38 -20.14
CA LYS A 91 -1.99 22.01 -21.47
C LYS A 91 -3.33 22.73 -21.63
N ARG A 92 -4.38 22.20 -21.01
CA ARG A 92 -5.72 22.83 -20.95
C ARG A 92 -5.79 23.99 -19.94
N GLY A 93 -4.81 24.15 -19.05
CA GLY A 93 -4.83 25.13 -17.97
C GLY A 93 -5.81 24.79 -16.85
N ALA A 94 -6.18 23.51 -16.72
CA ALA A 94 -7.19 23.04 -15.75
C ALA A 94 -6.63 21.97 -14.82
N ARG A 95 -7.37 21.68 -13.73
CA ARG A 95 -7.08 20.52 -12.88
C ARG A 95 -7.37 19.22 -13.66
N MET A 96 -6.59 18.18 -13.39
CA MET A 96 -6.78 16.86 -13.99
C MET A 96 -8.18 16.33 -13.69
N SER A 97 -8.90 15.92 -14.73
CA SER A 97 -10.22 15.29 -14.64
C SER A 97 -10.21 13.87 -15.20
N ARG A 98 -11.28 13.11 -14.97
CA ARG A 98 -11.39 11.73 -15.47
C ARG A 98 -11.30 11.65 -17.00
N GLU A 99 -11.72 12.70 -17.70
CA GLU A 99 -11.66 12.82 -19.14
C GLU A 99 -10.21 12.81 -19.65
N ASP A 100 -9.27 13.38 -18.88
CA ASP A 100 -7.84 13.37 -19.22
C ASP A 100 -7.27 11.93 -19.16
N VAL A 101 -7.67 11.15 -18.15
CA VAL A 101 -7.31 9.72 -18.02
C VAL A 101 -7.92 8.90 -19.16
N MET A 102 -9.19 9.13 -19.48
CA MET A 102 -9.87 8.47 -20.61
C MET A 102 -9.20 8.79 -21.93
N HIS A 103 -8.73 10.03 -22.12
CA HIS A 103 -7.99 10.42 -23.31
C HIS A 103 -6.67 9.68 -23.45
N VAL A 104 -5.96 9.42 -22.35
CA VAL A 104 -4.71 8.61 -22.39
C VAL A 104 -5.04 7.15 -22.72
N LEU A 105 -6.10 6.60 -22.13
CA LEU A 105 -6.50 5.20 -22.33
C LEU A 105 -7.04 4.89 -23.74
N ARG A 106 -7.49 5.88 -24.51
CA ARG A 106 -8.12 5.67 -25.83
C ARG A 106 -7.29 4.89 -26.85
N ARG A 107 -5.98 4.78 -26.63
CA ARG A 107 -5.07 3.99 -27.50
C ARG A 107 -5.17 2.48 -27.26
N ASP A 108 -5.66 2.06 -26.10
CA ASP A 108 -5.90 0.67 -25.75
C ASP A 108 -7.42 0.42 -25.69
N PRO A 109 -8.02 -0.13 -26.74
CA PRO A 109 -9.48 -0.27 -26.82
C PRO A 109 -10.05 -1.18 -25.74
N ARG A 110 -9.28 -2.17 -25.26
CA ARG A 110 -9.72 -3.08 -24.20
C ARG A 110 -9.79 -2.36 -22.86
N LYS A 111 -8.73 -1.64 -22.48
CA LYS A 111 -8.71 -0.85 -21.23
C LYS A 111 -9.71 0.30 -21.27
N TYR A 112 -9.82 0.98 -22.41
CA TYR A 112 -10.78 2.07 -22.60
C TYR A 112 -12.23 1.59 -22.46
N GLY A 113 -12.59 0.50 -23.15
CA GLY A 113 -13.93 -0.08 -23.06
C GLY A 113 -14.28 -0.53 -21.64
N ARG A 114 -13.32 -1.14 -20.93
CA ARG A 114 -13.50 -1.52 -19.53
C ARG A 114 -13.71 -0.30 -18.63
N ALA A 115 -12.91 0.75 -18.79
CA ALA A 115 -13.04 1.98 -18.01
C ALA A 115 -14.39 2.67 -18.23
N LEU A 116 -14.88 2.74 -19.48
CA LEU A 116 -16.21 3.27 -19.78
C LEU A 116 -17.31 2.50 -19.07
N HIS A 117 -17.29 1.16 -19.16
CA HIS A 117 -18.29 0.33 -18.50
C HIS A 117 -18.30 0.55 -16.98
N LEU A 118 -17.12 0.63 -16.35
CA LEU A 118 -17.02 0.87 -14.90
C LEU A 118 -17.59 2.24 -14.51
N LEU A 119 -17.30 3.29 -15.29
CA LEU A 119 -17.86 4.63 -15.05
C LEU A 119 -19.37 4.66 -15.24
N GLN A 120 -19.90 3.93 -16.22
CA GLN A 120 -21.34 3.81 -16.44
C GLN A 120 -22.01 3.13 -15.24
N THR A 121 -21.53 1.95 -14.82
CA THR A 121 -22.08 1.23 -13.66
C THR A 121 -22.00 2.08 -12.40
N GLN A 122 -20.90 2.81 -12.18
CA GLN A 122 -20.78 3.72 -11.05
C GLN A 122 -21.80 4.86 -11.10
N SER A 123 -22.07 5.42 -12.30
CA SER A 123 -23.11 6.43 -12.47
C SER A 123 -24.48 5.91 -12.08
N GLU A 124 -24.85 4.72 -12.58
CA GLU A 124 -26.12 4.06 -12.29
C GLU A 124 -26.30 3.80 -10.77
N GLN A 125 -25.25 3.32 -10.10
CA GLN A 125 -25.24 3.12 -8.64
C GLN A 125 -25.44 4.43 -7.89
N ASN A 126 -24.75 5.51 -8.28
CA ASN A 126 -24.88 6.81 -7.64
C ASN A 126 -26.27 7.42 -7.86
N ASP A 127 -26.85 7.26 -9.04
CA ASP A 127 -28.19 7.76 -9.35
C ASP A 127 -29.27 7.00 -8.57
N ALA A 128 -29.11 5.68 -8.40
CA ALA A 128 -29.97 4.87 -7.55
C ALA A 128 -29.96 5.38 -6.10
N LEU A 129 -28.76 5.57 -5.51
CA LEU A 129 -28.60 6.10 -4.14
C LEU A 129 -29.20 7.51 -3.98
N ARG A 130 -29.00 8.38 -4.97
CA ARG A 130 -29.59 9.74 -4.97
C ARG A 130 -31.11 9.71 -5.04
N SER A 131 -31.66 8.82 -5.86
CA SER A 131 -33.11 8.66 -5.97
C SER A 131 -33.71 8.17 -4.65
N ASP A 132 -33.08 7.18 -4.01
CA ASP A 132 -33.53 6.61 -2.74
C ASP A 132 -33.48 7.65 -1.61
N GLN A 133 -32.39 8.42 -1.53
CA GLN A 133 -32.28 9.54 -0.59
C GLN A 133 -33.37 10.60 -0.81
N LYS A 134 -33.73 10.88 -2.07
CA LYS A 134 -34.80 11.83 -2.41
C LYS A 134 -36.17 11.30 -1.96
N TYR A 135 -36.45 10.00 -2.11
CA TYR A 135 -37.70 9.39 -1.63
C TYR A 135 -37.81 9.42 -0.10
N LEU A 136 -36.71 9.13 0.61
CA LEU A 136 -36.63 9.22 2.08
C LEU A 136 -36.83 10.66 2.58
N ALA A 137 -36.20 11.64 1.92
CA ALA A 137 -36.31 13.06 2.28
C ALA A 137 -37.71 13.64 2.03
N GLN A 138 -38.48 13.06 1.10
CA GLN A 138 -39.83 13.49 0.76
C GLN A 138 -40.92 12.85 1.63
N GLY A 139 -40.56 12.03 2.64
CA GLY A 139 -41.52 11.47 3.60
C GLY A 139 -42.54 10.52 2.96
N VAL A 140 -42.26 9.98 1.78
CA VAL A 140 -43.14 9.01 1.11
C VAL A 140 -42.78 7.61 1.60
N THR A 141 -43.33 7.24 2.76
CA THR A 141 -43.41 5.85 3.19
C THR A 141 -44.24 5.08 2.16
N ARG A 142 -43.65 4.10 1.47
CA ARG A 142 -44.40 3.19 0.59
C ARG A 142 -45.43 2.44 1.47
N LYS A 143 -46.72 2.56 1.11
CA LYS A 143 -47.79 1.70 1.62
C LYS A 143 -47.64 0.28 1.10
#